data_AF-A0A7K2PRG8-F1
#
_entry.id   AF-A0A7K2PRG8-F1
#
_cell.length_a   1.000
_cell.length_b   1.000
_cell.length_c   1.000
_cell.angle_alpha   90.00
_cell.angle_beta   90.00
_cell.angle_gamma   90.00
#
_symmetry.space_group_name_H-M   'P 1'
#
loop_
_entity.id
_entity.type
_entity.pdbx_description
1 polymer ?
#
loop_
_entity_poly.entity_id
_entity_poly.type
_entity_poly.pdbx_seq_one_letter_code
_entity_poly.pdbx_strand_id
1 'polypeptide(L)'
;MVLAGLTGILAWHESPWVRAQTLCAVTVACTVEYIGTHVMQWWDYRLGNLPAWVPAGHAALFLLSIISARTPAPRWLRRTAYTSLAAWSLWGLLQAQRPDYSGAFNLLAIATLHRNPVMRTRLPWIIAVTAPAEFAGTHFGLYSYRHHDITGLLLMGNPPAGLPGGYALVDFAALLTATLLYRVRRRYRSARNHHSRATEPPANSLRTLPPAKQADRHQGPAQPVPGSGPCPPLARRNRRQQG
;
A
#
# COMPACT_ATOMS: atom_id res chain seq x y z
N MET A 1 -12.97 14.46 -7.10
CA MET A 1 -13.64 13.16 -7.37
C MET A 1 -12.88 12.30 -8.39
N VAL A 2 -12.43 12.85 -9.52
CA VAL A 2 -11.68 12.10 -10.55
C VAL A 2 -10.40 11.44 -10.03
N LEU A 3 -9.56 12.17 -9.29
CA LEU A 3 -8.31 11.63 -8.72
C LEU A 3 -8.56 10.45 -7.77
N ALA A 4 -9.52 10.59 -6.85
CA ALA A 4 -9.91 9.51 -5.94
C ALA A 4 -10.44 8.28 -6.70
N GLY A 5 -11.22 8.49 -7.78
CA GLY A 5 -11.71 7.41 -8.63
C GLY A 5 -10.58 6.65 -9.34
N LEU A 6 -9.65 7.38 -9.98
CA LEU A 6 -8.49 6.79 -10.67
C LEU A 6 -7.57 6.06 -9.71
N THR A 7 -7.26 6.64 -8.55
CA THR A 7 -6.45 6.00 -7.53
C THR A 7 -7.15 4.76 -6.96
N GLY A 8 -8.48 4.81 -6.79
CA GLY A 8 -9.30 3.66 -6.40
C GLY A 8 -9.25 2.52 -7.41
N ILE A 9 -9.35 2.83 -8.71
CA ILE A 9 -9.22 1.85 -9.80
C ILE A 9 -7.81 1.26 -9.81
N LEU A 10 -6.77 2.09 -9.73
CA LEU A 10 -5.39 1.62 -9.69
C LEU A 10 -5.14 0.70 -8.50
N ALA A 11 -5.62 1.08 -7.31
CA ALA A 11 -5.55 0.23 -6.14
C ALA A 11 -6.37 -1.07 -6.27
N TRP A 12 -7.49 -1.06 -7.02
CA TRP A 12 -8.31 -2.25 -7.21
C TRP A 12 -7.58 -3.37 -7.96
N HIS A 13 -6.77 -3.00 -8.95
CA HIS A 13 -5.96 -3.92 -9.75
C HIS A 13 -4.67 -4.38 -9.06
N GLU A 14 -4.42 -3.91 -7.85
CA GLU A 14 -3.21 -4.20 -7.10
C GLU A 14 -3.35 -5.39 -6.15
N SER A 15 -2.20 -6.00 -5.82
CA SER A 15 -2.20 -7.14 -4.88
C SER A 15 -2.75 -6.72 -3.50
N PRO A 16 -3.37 -7.63 -2.73
CA PRO A 16 -3.88 -7.31 -1.39
C PRO A 16 -2.81 -6.70 -0.47
N TRP A 17 -1.55 -7.11 -0.64
CA TRP A 17 -0.42 -6.56 0.09
C TRP A 17 -0.15 -5.10 -0.27
N VAL A 18 -0.12 -4.74 -1.56
CA VAL A 18 0.06 -3.35 -1.99
C VAL A 18 -1.12 -2.50 -1.52
N ARG A 19 -2.36 -2.99 -1.63
CA ARG A 19 -3.56 -2.29 -1.15
C ARG A 19 -3.48 -1.98 0.36
N ALA A 20 -3.05 -2.95 1.16
CA ALA A 20 -2.84 -2.76 2.58
C ALA A 20 -1.72 -1.75 2.88
N GLN A 21 -0.60 -1.81 2.14
CA GLN A 21 0.46 -0.81 2.27
C GLN A 21 -0.03 0.59 1.91
N THR A 22 -0.79 0.75 0.83
CA THR A 22 -1.36 2.04 0.41
C THR A 22 -2.30 2.59 1.47
N LEU A 23 -3.18 1.75 2.04
CA LEU A 23 -4.05 2.18 3.13
C LEU A 23 -3.25 2.64 4.35
N CYS A 24 -2.19 1.92 4.72
CA CYS A 24 -1.29 2.33 5.80
C CYS A 24 -0.59 3.65 5.46
N ALA A 25 -0.11 3.82 4.23
CA ALA A 25 0.56 5.04 3.79
C ALA A 25 -0.36 6.25 3.83
N VAL A 26 -1.59 6.13 3.33
CA VAL A 26 -2.60 7.20 3.41
C VAL A 26 -2.90 7.53 4.86
N THR A 27 -3.05 6.53 5.73
CA THR A 27 -3.34 6.75 7.16
C THR A 27 -2.20 7.51 7.84
N VAL A 28 -0.95 7.08 7.61
CA VAL A 28 0.24 7.75 8.15
C VAL A 28 0.36 9.16 7.58
N ALA A 29 0.22 9.33 6.26
CA ALA A 29 0.29 10.62 5.61
C ALA A 29 -0.75 11.59 6.16
N CYS A 30 -2.03 11.18 6.25
CA CYS A 30 -3.08 12.03 6.82
C CYS A 30 -2.84 12.37 8.29
N THR A 31 -2.24 11.46 9.05
CA THR A 31 -1.83 11.74 10.45
C THR A 31 -0.73 12.80 10.48
N VAL A 32 0.29 12.67 9.64
CA VAL A 32 1.37 13.66 9.50
C VAL A 32 0.83 14.99 9.01
N GLU A 33 -0.10 15.01 8.07
CA GLU A 33 -0.76 16.22 7.58
C GLU A 33 -1.53 16.93 8.69
N TYR A 34 -2.30 16.18 9.49
CA TYR A 34 -3.02 16.74 10.62
C TYR A 34 -2.06 17.34 11.66
N ILE A 35 -1.02 16.58 12.05
CA ILE A 35 -0.01 17.06 13.00
C ILE A 35 0.73 18.26 12.44
N GLY A 36 1.19 18.19 11.19
CA GLY A 36 1.95 19.23 10.51
C GLY A 36 1.20 20.54 10.40
N THR A 37 -0.09 20.49 10.09
CA THR A 37 -0.91 21.70 9.93
C THR A 37 -1.47 22.25 11.25
N HIS A 38 -1.98 21.38 12.14
CA HIS A 38 -2.73 21.83 13.33
C HIS A 38 -1.88 21.90 14.60
N VAL A 39 -0.90 21.01 14.75
CA VAL A 39 -0.10 20.91 15.99
C VAL A 39 1.23 21.63 15.82
N MET A 40 1.95 21.33 14.75
CA MET A 40 3.30 21.83 14.51
C MET A 40 3.34 23.08 13.62
N GLN A 41 2.22 23.40 12.98
CA GLN A 41 2.06 24.55 12.09
C GLN A 41 3.19 24.71 11.05
N TRP A 42 3.61 23.61 10.43
CA TRP A 42 4.68 23.59 9.43
C TRP A 42 4.26 24.20 8.09
N TRP A 43 3.01 24.02 7.68
CA TRP A 43 2.45 24.63 6.47
C TRP A 43 0.98 24.94 6.64
N ASP A 44 0.49 25.87 5.82
CA ASP A 44 -0.91 26.25 5.74
C ASP A 44 -1.46 25.88 4.36
N TYR A 45 -2.65 25.29 4.32
CA TYR A 45 -3.40 25.08 3.09
C TYR A 45 -4.12 26.35 2.67
N ARG A 46 -4.25 26.58 1.36
CA ARG A 46 -4.90 27.77 0.79
C ARG A 46 -6.28 28.06 1.36
N LEU A 47 -7.06 27.01 1.61
CA LEU A 47 -8.45 27.11 2.09
C LEU A 47 -8.57 27.04 3.62
N GLY A 48 -7.44 27.02 4.34
CA GLY A 48 -7.41 26.96 5.81
C GLY A 48 -7.85 25.62 6.42
N ASN A 49 -8.25 24.65 5.61
CA ASN A 49 -8.61 23.31 6.04
C ASN A 49 -7.78 22.25 5.30
N LEU A 50 -7.71 21.03 5.85
CA LEU A 50 -7.10 19.89 5.17
C LEU A 50 -7.96 19.52 3.95
N PRO A 51 -7.47 19.71 2.70
CA PRO A 51 -8.31 19.49 1.53
C PRO A 51 -8.62 18.01 1.30
N ALA A 52 -9.85 17.73 0.86
CA ALA A 52 -10.31 16.35 0.62
C ALA A 52 -9.53 15.61 -0.50
N TRP A 53 -8.75 16.31 -1.32
CA TRP A 53 -7.88 15.70 -2.32
C TRP A 53 -6.57 15.16 -1.74
N VAL A 54 -6.15 15.60 -0.55
CA VAL A 54 -4.87 15.20 0.07
C VAL A 54 -4.75 13.69 0.28
N PRO A 55 -5.74 12.98 0.86
CA PRO A 55 -5.66 11.52 1.00
C PRO A 55 -5.51 10.81 -0.35
N ALA A 56 -6.24 11.26 -1.38
CA ALA A 56 -6.18 10.68 -2.72
C ALA A 56 -4.86 10.99 -3.44
N GLY A 57 -4.30 12.19 -3.22
CA GLY A 57 -2.98 12.60 -3.71
C GLY A 57 -1.88 11.72 -3.12
N HIS A 58 -1.85 11.54 -1.80
CA HIS A 58 -0.89 10.66 -1.14
C HIS A 58 -0.99 9.22 -1.63
N ALA A 59 -2.22 8.70 -1.77
CA ALA A 59 -2.44 7.37 -2.34
C ALA A 59 -1.89 7.25 -3.77
N ALA A 60 -2.06 8.27 -4.61
CA ALA A 60 -1.56 8.28 -5.98
C ALA A 60 -0.03 8.32 -6.04
N LEU A 61 0.62 9.21 -5.27
CA LEU A 61 2.08 9.32 -5.21
C LEU A 61 2.71 8.01 -4.70
N PHE A 62 2.11 7.41 -3.65
CA PHE A 62 2.52 6.15 -3.08
C PHE A 62 2.44 5.00 -4.10
N LEU A 63 1.27 4.82 -4.73
CA LEU A 63 1.06 3.76 -5.73
C LEU A 63 1.99 3.93 -6.92
N LEU A 64 2.16 5.16 -7.43
CA LEU A 64 3.06 5.43 -8.53
C LEU A 64 4.49 5.03 -8.17
N SER A 65 4.97 5.41 -6.98
CA SER A 65 6.31 5.04 -6.53
C SER A 65 6.52 3.52 -6.38
N ILE A 66 5.53 2.79 -5.83
CA ILE A 66 5.60 1.33 -5.67
C ILE A 66 5.57 0.62 -7.01
N ILE A 67 4.65 1.02 -7.89
CA ILE A 67 4.47 0.38 -9.19
C ILE A 67 5.73 0.60 -10.04
N SER A 68 6.26 1.82 -10.05
CA SER A 68 7.52 2.12 -10.75
C SER A 68 8.71 1.37 -10.15
N ALA A 69 8.75 1.15 -8.83
CA ALA A 69 9.82 0.41 -8.16
C ALA A 69 9.83 -1.10 -8.44
N ARG A 70 8.86 -1.64 -9.18
CA ARG A 70 8.89 -3.04 -9.68
C ARG A 70 10.02 -3.28 -10.66
N THR A 71 10.42 -2.24 -11.39
CA THR A 71 11.60 -2.27 -12.24
C THR A 71 12.73 -1.47 -11.59
N PRO A 72 13.99 -1.93 -11.70
CA PRO A 72 15.11 -1.16 -11.21
C PRO A 72 15.15 0.21 -11.89
N ALA A 73 15.24 1.28 -11.10
CA ALA A 73 15.41 2.62 -11.64
C ALA A 73 16.65 2.66 -12.56
N PRO A 74 16.52 3.18 -13.80
CA PRO A 74 17.64 3.26 -14.72
C PRO A 74 18.74 4.16 -14.12
N ARG A 75 19.99 3.95 -14.54
CA ARG A 75 21.15 4.66 -13.97
C ARG A 75 21.01 6.17 -14.05
N TRP A 76 20.47 6.69 -15.15
CA TRP A 76 20.24 8.12 -15.33
C TRP A 76 19.26 8.66 -14.29
N LEU A 77 18.11 8.00 -14.09
CA LEU A 77 17.09 8.44 -13.13
C LEU A 77 17.66 8.45 -11.72
N ARG A 78 18.38 7.39 -11.34
CA ARG A 78 19.01 7.31 -10.02
C ARG A 78 20.01 8.44 -9.79
N ARG A 79 20.86 8.73 -10.78
CA ARG A 79 21.83 9.83 -10.71
C ARG A 79 21.09 11.15 -10.59
N THR A 80 20.22 11.47 -11.53
CA THR A 80 19.47 12.72 -11.56
C THR A 80 18.66 12.94 -10.28
N ALA A 81 17.96 11.92 -9.77
CA ALA A 81 17.18 12.03 -8.55
C ALA A 81 18.06 12.41 -7.34
N TYR A 82 19.15 11.67 -7.10
CA TYR A 82 19.98 11.93 -5.93
C TYR A 82 20.84 13.20 -6.07
N THR A 83 21.39 13.48 -7.26
CA THR A 83 22.20 14.69 -7.47
C THR A 83 21.34 15.93 -7.39
N SER A 84 20.13 15.92 -7.96
CA SER A 84 19.22 17.08 -7.88
C SER A 84 18.72 17.29 -6.46
N LEU A 85 18.39 16.21 -5.73
CA LEU A 85 17.99 16.31 -4.33
C LEU A 85 19.11 16.87 -3.45
N ALA A 86 20.35 16.36 -3.63
CA ALA A 86 21.51 16.84 -2.88
C ALA A 86 21.83 18.30 -3.22
N ALA A 87 21.83 18.68 -4.50
CA ALA A 87 22.05 20.04 -4.94
C ALA A 87 20.98 21.00 -4.40
N TRP A 88 19.71 20.61 -4.46
CA TRP A 88 18.60 21.41 -3.92
C TRP A 88 18.70 21.56 -2.40
N SER A 89 19.04 20.50 -1.67
CA SER A 89 19.21 20.55 -0.21
C SER A 89 20.42 21.42 0.19
N LEU A 90 21.53 21.32 -0.55
CA LEU A 90 22.71 22.14 -0.32
C LEU A 90 22.44 23.61 -0.62
N TRP A 91 21.74 23.90 -1.71
CA TRP A 91 21.31 25.26 -2.04
C TRP A 91 20.36 25.81 -0.96
N GLY A 92 19.37 25.01 -0.51
CA GLY A 92 18.46 25.34 0.58
C GLY A 92 19.16 25.68 1.89
N LEU A 93 20.26 24.98 2.19
CA LEU A 93 21.02 25.19 3.41
C LEU A 93 21.94 26.41 3.35
N LEU A 94 22.58 26.67 2.21
CA LEU A 94 23.68 27.63 2.10
C LEU A 94 23.30 28.96 1.44
N GLN A 95 22.42 28.94 0.45
CA GLN A 95 22.25 30.06 -0.50
C GLN A 95 20.79 30.51 -0.64
N ALA A 96 19.82 29.73 -0.19
CA ALA A 96 18.42 30.09 -0.28
C ALA A 96 18.11 31.31 0.61
N GLN A 97 17.22 32.19 0.13
CA GLN A 97 16.75 33.34 0.91
C GLN A 97 16.11 32.93 2.24
N ARG A 98 15.48 31.75 2.25
CA ARG A 98 14.95 31.09 3.44
C ARG A 98 15.85 29.89 3.74
N PRO A 99 16.68 29.93 4.79
CA PRO A 99 17.48 28.78 5.19
C PRO A 99 16.58 27.57 5.45
N ASP A 100 17.00 26.40 4.98
CA ASP A 100 16.17 25.20 5.01
C ASP A 100 16.84 24.03 5.74
N TYR A 101 16.69 24.05 7.07
CA TYR A 101 17.20 22.99 7.94
C TYR A 101 16.36 21.72 7.81
N SER A 102 15.06 21.88 7.54
CA SER A 102 14.18 20.75 7.27
C SER A 102 14.64 19.95 6.05
N GLY A 103 15.20 20.61 5.03
CA GLY A 103 15.74 19.90 3.87
C GLY A 103 17.01 19.11 4.15
N ALA A 104 17.89 19.63 5.00
CA ALA A 104 19.04 18.87 5.47
C ALA A 104 18.62 17.63 6.29
N PHE A 105 17.63 17.78 7.16
CA PHE A 105 17.05 16.66 7.91
C PHE A 105 16.49 15.58 6.98
N ASN A 106 15.69 15.99 5.99
CA ASN A 106 15.10 15.04 5.05
C ASN A 106 16.15 14.37 4.14
N LEU A 107 17.24 15.07 3.78
CA LEU A 107 18.36 14.45 3.07
C LEU A 107 19.04 13.38 3.92
N LEU A 108 19.21 13.61 5.23
CA LEU A 108 19.73 12.61 6.17
C LEU A 108 18.78 11.40 6.30
N ALA A 109 17.46 11.64 6.30
CA ALA A 109 16.47 10.57 6.27
C ALA A 109 16.62 9.70 5.01
N ILE A 110 16.77 10.31 3.84
CA ILE A 110 17.05 9.61 2.57
C ILE A 110 18.33 8.79 2.66
N ALA A 111 19.43 9.39 3.15
CA ALA A 111 20.71 8.69 3.30
C ALA A 111 20.61 7.49 4.25
N THR A 112 19.82 7.61 5.31
CA THR A 112 19.56 6.52 6.27
C THR A 112 18.71 5.42 5.66
N LEU A 113 17.60 5.78 5.02
CA LEU A 113 16.70 4.82 4.37
C LEU A 113 17.35 4.14 3.16
N HIS A 114 18.33 4.76 2.51
CA HIS A 114 19.08 4.15 1.41
C HIS A 114 19.80 2.86 1.83
N ARG A 115 20.10 2.69 3.13
CA ARG A 115 20.69 1.45 3.67
C ARG A 115 19.70 0.28 3.69
N ASN A 116 18.40 0.55 3.68
CA ASN A 116 17.37 -0.48 3.61
C ASN A 116 17.17 -0.95 2.15
N PRO A 117 17.27 -2.25 1.84
CA PRO A 117 17.25 -2.75 0.46
C PRO A 117 15.91 -2.49 -0.26
N VAL A 118 14.79 -2.50 0.47
CA VAL A 118 13.46 -2.22 -0.09
C VAL A 118 13.30 -0.73 -0.38
N MET A 119 13.75 0.14 0.54
CA MET A 119 13.70 1.58 0.30
C MET A 119 14.66 2.00 -0.80
N ARG A 120 15.86 1.41 -0.87
CA ARG A 120 16.87 1.73 -1.88
C ARG A 120 16.35 1.63 -3.32
N THR A 121 15.44 0.70 -3.60
CA THR A 121 14.81 0.56 -4.93
C THR A 121 13.69 1.57 -5.17
N ARG A 122 12.97 1.98 -4.11
CA ARG A 122 11.86 2.94 -4.18
C ARG A 122 12.31 4.40 -4.22
N LEU A 123 13.39 4.73 -3.51
CA LEU A 123 13.85 6.11 -3.29
C LEU A 123 13.97 6.95 -4.58
N PRO A 124 14.59 6.47 -5.69
CA PRO A 124 14.65 7.26 -6.92
C PRO A 124 13.27 7.60 -7.49
N TRP A 125 12.31 6.69 -7.36
CA TRP A 125 10.94 6.88 -7.82
C TRP A 125 10.16 7.81 -6.91
N ILE A 126 10.33 7.67 -5.59
CA ILE A 126 9.76 8.61 -4.60
C ILE A 126 10.22 10.03 -4.92
N ILE A 127 11.52 10.25 -5.11
CA ILE A 127 12.07 11.57 -5.44
C ILE A 127 11.49 12.10 -6.76
N ALA A 128 11.48 11.27 -7.80
CA ALA A 128 11.01 11.68 -9.13
C ALA A 128 9.52 12.05 -9.17
N VAL A 129 8.71 11.43 -8.31
CA VAL A 129 7.26 11.64 -8.27
C VAL A 129 6.87 12.77 -7.31
N THR A 130 7.53 12.85 -6.15
CA THR A 130 7.14 13.79 -5.09
C THR A 130 7.74 15.18 -5.30
N ALA A 131 8.99 15.29 -5.77
CA ALA A 131 9.60 16.61 -5.96
C ALA A 131 8.81 17.50 -6.94
N PRO A 132 8.39 17.02 -8.14
CA PRO A 132 7.55 17.84 -9.03
C PRO A 132 6.18 18.17 -8.43
N ALA A 133 5.58 17.25 -7.67
CA ALA A 133 4.29 17.47 -7.02
C ALA A 133 4.36 18.60 -5.97
N GLU A 134 5.46 18.67 -5.22
CA GLU A 134 5.69 19.70 -4.21
C GLU A 134 6.00 21.07 -4.82
N PHE A 135 6.82 21.09 -5.88
CA PHE A 135 7.01 22.31 -6.65
C PHE A 135 5.69 22.80 -7.24
N ALA A 136 4.87 21.93 -7.83
CA ALA A 136 3.56 22.31 -8.35
C ALA A 136 2.62 22.81 -7.24
N GLY A 137 2.53 22.09 -6.13
CA GLY A 137 1.63 22.43 -5.02
C GLY A 137 1.94 23.80 -4.41
N THR A 138 3.23 24.09 -4.18
CA THR A 138 3.67 25.40 -3.68
C THR A 138 3.62 26.50 -4.74
N HIS A 139 3.97 26.20 -6.00
CA HIS A 139 3.88 27.17 -7.10
C HIS A 139 2.45 27.64 -7.36
N PHE A 140 1.47 26.73 -7.34
CA PHE A 140 0.06 27.07 -7.48
C PHE A 140 -0.59 27.56 -6.17
N GLY A 141 0.19 27.67 -5.09
CA GLY A 141 -0.28 28.13 -3.79
C GLY A 141 -1.38 27.23 -3.21
N LEU A 142 -1.34 25.92 -3.47
CA LEU A 142 -2.26 24.96 -2.84
C LEU A 142 -1.99 24.86 -1.33
N TYR A 143 -0.72 24.98 -0.97
CA TYR A 143 -0.21 25.09 0.39
C TYR A 143 1.10 25.89 0.37
N SER A 144 1.45 26.46 1.52
CA SER A 144 2.69 27.19 1.73
C SER A 144 3.33 26.81 3.05
N TYR A 145 4.62 26.49 3.02
CA TYR A 145 5.39 26.20 4.22
C TYR A 145 5.75 27.48 4.97
N ARG A 146 5.59 27.44 6.30
CA ARG A 146 6.01 28.51 7.20
C ARG A 146 7.53 28.59 7.27
N HIS A 147 8.06 29.73 7.69
CA HIS A 147 9.51 29.95 7.75
C HIS A 147 10.19 29.09 8.82
N HIS A 148 9.49 28.83 9.92
CA HIS A 148 9.97 28.01 11.03
C HIS A 148 8.81 27.23 11.65
N ASP A 149 9.14 26.19 12.40
CA ASP A 149 8.19 25.46 13.23
C ASP A 149 7.78 26.24 14.49
N ILE A 150 6.92 25.65 15.33
CA ILE A 150 6.48 26.26 16.60
C ILE A 150 7.63 26.55 17.57
N THR A 151 8.77 25.84 17.47
CA THR A 151 9.93 26.07 18.35
C THR A 151 10.85 27.19 17.83
N GLY A 152 10.72 27.57 16.55
CA GLY A 152 11.61 28.51 15.87
C GLY A 152 12.97 27.91 15.47
N LEU A 153 13.23 26.65 15.79
CA LEU A 153 14.52 25.99 15.56
C LEU A 153 14.60 25.34 14.17
N LEU A 154 13.47 24.83 13.66
CA LEU A 154 13.43 24.14 12.38
C LEU A 154 13.04 25.11 11.27
N LEU A 155 14.04 25.68 10.61
CA LEU A 155 13.85 26.56 9.46
C LEU A 155 13.47 25.76 8.20
N MET A 156 12.53 26.30 7.42
CA MET A 156 11.93 25.63 6.27
C MET A 156 11.91 26.53 5.04
N GLY A 157 12.32 25.95 3.90
CA GLY A 157 12.08 26.51 2.57
C GLY A 157 10.60 26.45 2.17
N ASN A 158 10.27 26.95 0.98
CA ASN A 158 8.92 26.81 0.40
C ASN A 158 8.98 26.61 -1.12
N PRO A 159 8.95 25.36 -1.62
CA PRO A 159 8.87 24.12 -0.85
C PRO A 159 10.20 23.84 -0.12
N PRO A 160 10.17 23.08 1.00
CA PRO A 160 11.39 22.57 1.60
C PRO A 160 12.16 21.72 0.59
N ALA A 161 13.44 22.03 0.42
CA ALA A 161 14.41 21.12 -0.14
C ALA A 161 14.38 19.79 0.60
N GLY A 162 14.83 18.72 -0.05
CA GLY A 162 14.88 17.41 0.61
C GLY A 162 13.52 16.77 0.91
N LEU A 163 12.38 17.45 0.78
CA LEU A 163 11.04 16.97 1.19
C LEU A 163 10.64 15.56 0.68
N PRO A 164 11.12 15.06 -0.48
CA PRO A 164 10.99 13.64 -0.80
C PRO A 164 11.43 12.67 0.31
N GLY A 165 12.31 13.09 1.23
CA GLY A 165 12.66 12.36 2.45
C GLY A 165 11.50 12.17 3.42
N GLY A 166 10.62 13.15 3.57
CA GLY A 166 9.41 13.04 4.38
C GLY A 166 8.47 12.00 3.79
N TYR A 167 8.28 12.02 2.48
CA TYR A 167 7.54 10.97 1.76
C TYR A 167 8.19 9.59 1.93
N ALA A 168 9.52 9.50 1.86
CA ALA A 168 10.22 8.24 2.09
C ALA A 168 10.05 7.70 3.53
N LEU A 169 9.99 8.59 4.53
CA LEU A 169 9.68 8.21 5.92
C LEU A 169 8.25 7.69 6.06
N VAL A 170 7.27 8.35 5.41
CA VAL A 170 5.88 7.86 5.34
C VAL A 170 5.82 6.48 4.67
N ASP A 171 6.53 6.30 3.55
CA ASP A 171 6.61 5.04 2.81
C ASP A 171 7.17 3.90 3.68
N PHE A 172 8.24 4.21 4.41
CA PHE A 172 8.88 3.27 5.30
C PHE A 172 8.01 2.93 6.52
N ALA A 173 7.37 3.93 7.13
CA ALA A 173 6.42 3.73 8.23
C ALA A 173 5.22 2.88 7.78
N ALA A 174 4.70 3.10 6.58
CA ALA A 174 3.63 2.29 5.99
C ALA A 174 4.07 0.83 5.76
N LEU A 175 5.30 0.62 5.25
CA LEU A 175 5.87 -0.72 5.09
C LEU A 175 5.96 -1.46 6.44
N LEU A 176 6.44 -0.78 7.49
CA LEU A 176 6.55 -1.36 8.84
C LEU A 176 5.17 -1.67 9.42
N THR A 177 4.23 -0.72 9.31
CA THR A 177 2.86 -0.85 9.83
C THR A 177 2.13 -2.01 9.14
N ALA A 178 2.18 -2.07 7.81
CA ALA A 178 1.58 -3.19 7.07
C ALA A 178 2.21 -4.53 7.48
N THR A 179 3.53 -4.60 7.61
CA THR A 179 4.23 -5.82 8.04
C THR A 179 3.76 -6.28 9.43
N LEU A 180 3.60 -5.35 10.37
CA LEU A 180 3.10 -5.64 11.71
C LEU A 180 1.67 -6.17 11.65
N LEU A 181 0.77 -5.51 10.92
CA LEU A 181 -0.63 -5.93 10.78
C LEU A 181 -0.75 -7.35 10.20
N TYR A 182 0.07 -7.68 9.18
CA TYR A 182 0.09 -9.02 8.62
C TYR A 182 0.60 -10.08 9.60
N ARG A 183 1.63 -9.78 10.39
CA ARG A 183 2.14 -10.68 11.44
C ARG A 183 1.08 -10.94 12.51
N VAL A 184 0.41 -9.89 12.97
CA VAL A 184 -0.67 -9.97 13.96
C VAL A 184 -1.84 -10.78 13.42
N ARG A 185 -2.30 -10.49 12.21
CA ARG A 185 -3.39 -11.24 11.56
C ARG A 185 -3.04 -12.72 11.38
N ARG A 186 -1.80 -13.05 11.02
CA ARG A 186 -1.35 -14.45 10.89
C ARG A 186 -1.41 -15.18 12.22
N ARG A 187 -0.95 -14.55 13.32
CA ARG A 187 -1.03 -15.10 14.68
C ARG A 187 -2.47 -15.35 15.10
N TYR A 188 -3.36 -14.37 14.92
CA TYR A 188 -4.79 -14.52 15.25
C TYR A 188 -5.47 -15.64 14.46
N ARG A 189 -5.22 -15.75 13.14
CA ARG A 189 -5.78 -16.84 12.33
C ARG A 189 -5.25 -18.21 12.78
N SER A 190 -3.96 -18.30 13.12
CA SER A 190 -3.38 -19.55 13.63
C SER A 190 -4.00 -19.96 14.95
N ALA A 191 -4.17 -19.03 15.90
CA ALA A 191 -4.78 -19.29 17.20
C ALA A 191 -6.25 -19.73 17.07
N ARG A 192 -7.03 -19.05 16.20
CA ARG A 192 -8.42 -19.43 15.91
C ARG A 192 -8.51 -20.83 15.30
N ASN A 193 -7.66 -21.15 14.34
CA ASN A 193 -7.66 -22.48 13.70
C ASN A 193 -7.28 -23.60 14.68
N HIS A 194 -6.37 -23.34 15.63
CA HIS A 194 -6.07 -24.28 16.72
C HIS A 194 -7.25 -24.49 17.65
N HIS A 195 -7.95 -23.41 18.04
CA HIS A 195 -9.15 -23.52 18.88
C HIS A 195 -10.26 -24.32 18.20
N SER A 196 -10.55 -24.05 16.92
CA SER A 196 -11.57 -24.80 16.16
C SER A 196 -11.26 -26.30 16.03
N ARG A 197 -9.98 -26.68 15.87
CA ARG A 197 -9.56 -28.09 15.85
C ARG A 197 -9.61 -28.77 17.22
N ALA A 198 -9.42 -28.03 18.32
CA ALA A 198 -9.53 -28.57 19.66
C ALA A 198 -11.01 -28.79 20.08
N THR A 199 -11.95 -28.07 19.46
CA THR A 199 -13.39 -28.21 19.71
C THR A 199 -14.09 -29.21 18.78
N GLU A 200 -13.43 -29.67 17.71
CA GLU A 200 -13.95 -30.80 16.92
C GLU A 200 -13.69 -32.10 17.69
N PRO A 201 -14.74 -32.91 18.02
CA PRO A 201 -14.53 -34.21 18.63
C PRO A 201 -13.67 -35.06 17.69
N PRO A 202 -12.70 -35.85 18.22
CA PRO A 202 -11.81 -36.62 17.38
C PRO A 202 -12.63 -37.52 16.45
N ALA A 203 -12.42 -37.42 15.13
CA ALA A 203 -13.14 -38.19 14.12
C ALA A 203 -13.04 -39.73 14.32
N ASN A 204 -12.18 -40.19 15.23
CA ASN A 204 -12.05 -41.58 15.63
C ASN A 204 -13.06 -42.04 16.70
N SER A 205 -13.83 -41.15 17.33
CA SER A 205 -14.86 -41.52 18.33
C SER A 205 -16.18 -42.00 17.72
N LEU A 206 -16.34 -41.91 16.39
CA LEU A 206 -17.49 -42.48 15.66
C LEU A 206 -17.22 -43.89 15.09
N ARG A 207 -16.03 -44.47 15.33
CA ARG A 207 -15.65 -45.80 14.80
C ARG A 207 -15.72 -46.94 15.82
N THR A 208 -16.18 -46.68 17.04
CA THR A 208 -16.33 -47.68 18.12
C THR A 208 -17.78 -47.81 18.60
N LEU A 209 -18.74 -47.85 17.67
CA LEU A 209 -20.07 -48.37 17.98
C LEU A 209 -20.10 -49.89 17.66
N PRO A 210 -20.48 -50.75 18.62
CA PRO A 210 -20.60 -52.19 18.37
C PRO A 210 -21.69 -52.48 17.31
N PRO A 211 -21.56 -53.57 16.55
CA PRO A 211 -22.46 -53.92 15.45
C PRO A 211 -23.78 -54.48 16.01
N ALA A 212 -24.63 -53.60 16.55
CA ALA A 212 -25.95 -54.00 17.05
C ALA A 212 -26.93 -52.83 16.97
N LYS A 213 -27.20 -52.31 15.77
CA LYS A 213 -28.45 -51.62 15.38
C LYS A 213 -28.46 -51.14 13.92
N GLN A 214 -28.00 -51.98 12.99
CA GLN A 214 -28.11 -51.71 11.55
C GLN A 214 -29.13 -52.63 10.83
N ALA A 215 -29.81 -53.49 11.59
CA ALA A 215 -30.86 -54.36 11.09
C ALA A 215 -32.23 -53.85 11.59
N ASP A 216 -32.74 -52.78 10.98
CA ASP A 216 -34.18 -52.49 11.01
C ASP A 216 -34.60 -51.48 9.91
N ARG A 217 -34.16 -51.74 8.67
CA ARG A 217 -34.82 -51.18 7.48
C ARG A 217 -35.30 -52.32 6.60
N HIS A 218 -36.45 -52.87 7.00
CA HIS A 218 -37.40 -53.60 6.14
C HIS A 218 -37.46 -52.96 4.74
N GLN A 219 -37.12 -53.66 3.66
CA GLN A 219 -37.94 -54.66 2.95
C GLN A 219 -39.39 -54.20 2.74
N GLY A 220 -39.62 -53.56 1.58
CA GLY A 220 -40.94 -53.43 0.95
C GLY A 220 -40.95 -54.21 -0.38
N PRO A 221 -42.10 -54.76 -0.82
CA PRO A 221 -42.14 -55.81 -1.82
C PRO A 221 -42.01 -55.30 -3.26
N ALA A 222 -41.45 -56.17 -4.09
CA ALA A 222 -41.26 -56.00 -5.52
C ALA A 222 -42.59 -55.95 -6.30
N GLN A 223 -42.63 -55.13 -7.36
CA GLN A 223 -43.59 -55.23 -8.45
C GLN A 223 -42.87 -55.23 -9.82
N PRO A 224 -43.46 -55.83 -10.87
CA PRO A 224 -42.73 -56.33 -12.03
C PRO A 224 -42.65 -55.36 -13.21
N VAL A 225 -41.61 -55.58 -14.04
CA VAL A 225 -41.30 -54.93 -15.33
C VAL A 225 -42.18 -55.54 -16.44
N PRO A 226 -42.56 -54.80 -17.51
CA PRO A 226 -41.88 -55.02 -18.80
C PRO A 226 -41.82 -53.78 -19.72
N GLY A 227 -40.78 -53.69 -20.57
CA GLY A 227 -40.75 -52.73 -21.69
C GLY A 227 -39.39 -52.51 -22.33
N SER A 228 -38.91 -53.51 -23.08
CA SER A 228 -37.73 -53.47 -23.94
C SER A 228 -37.95 -52.61 -25.19
N GLY A 229 -37.00 -51.73 -25.53
CA GLY A 229 -36.89 -51.05 -26.83
C GLY A 229 -35.49 -50.47 -27.04
N PRO A 230 -34.92 -50.49 -28.27
CA PRO A 230 -33.47 -50.57 -28.47
C PRO A 230 -32.75 -49.21 -28.63
N CYS A 231 -31.45 -49.24 -28.31
CA CYS A 231 -30.46 -48.21 -28.64
C CYS A 231 -30.20 -48.19 -30.16
N PRO A 232 -29.81 -47.03 -30.75
CA PRO A 232 -28.46 -46.97 -31.30
C PRO A 232 -27.74 -45.60 -31.13
N PRO A 233 -26.44 -45.52 -31.49
CA PRO A 233 -25.48 -44.56 -30.95
C PRO A 233 -25.02 -43.50 -31.98
N LEU A 234 -23.98 -42.73 -31.56
CA LEU A 234 -23.02 -41.91 -32.34
C LEU A 234 -23.32 -40.40 -32.43
N ALA A 235 -22.37 -39.57 -31.98
CA ALA A 235 -21.28 -39.14 -32.87
C ALA A 235 -20.27 -38.22 -32.15
N ARG A 236 -19.01 -38.67 -32.18
CA ARG A 236 -17.80 -37.86 -32.12
C ARG A 236 -17.79 -36.86 -33.28
N ARG A 237 -17.47 -35.59 -33.07
CA ARG A 237 -16.81 -34.80 -34.13
C ARG A 237 -15.77 -33.83 -33.58
N ASN A 238 -14.60 -33.98 -34.17
CA ASN A 238 -13.36 -33.24 -34.02
C ASN A 238 -13.26 -32.27 -35.22
N ARG A 239 -12.79 -31.02 -35.04
CA ARG A 239 -12.04 -30.17 -36.01
C ARG A 239 -12.02 -28.73 -35.44
N ARG A 240 -10.87 -28.14 -35.11
CA ARG A 240 -9.77 -27.58 -35.95
C ARG A 240 -10.13 -26.25 -36.64
N GLN A 241 -9.16 -25.33 -36.53
CA GLN A 241 -8.86 -24.17 -37.40
C GLN A 241 -9.79 -22.95 -37.23
N GLN A 242 -9.37 -21.70 -37.37
CA GLN A 242 -8.11 -20.95 -37.54
C GLN A 242 -8.56 -19.48 -37.54
N GLY A 243 -7.67 -18.56 -37.14
CA GLY A 243 -7.89 -17.12 -37.19
C GLY A 243 -6.85 -16.43 -36.34
#